data_AF-A0A8K1D7F3-F1
#
_entry.id   AF-A0A8K1D7F3-F1
#
_cell.length_a   1.000
_cell.length_b   1.000
_cell.length_c   1.000
_cell.angle_alpha   90.00
_cell.angle_beta   90.00
_cell.angle_gamma   90.00
#
_symmetry.space_group_name_H-M   'P 1'
#
loop_
_entity.id
_entity.type
_entity.pdbx_description
1 polymer ?
#
loop_
_entity_poly.entity_id
_entity_poly.type
_entity_poly.pdbx_seq_one_letter_code
_entity_poly.pdbx_strand_id
1 'polypeptide(L)' 'MTSITQTDIISTLQSLNMVKYWKGQHVICVTPKLVEEHLKSAQYKKPPITVDSICLRWAPPKHKQAKVAKK' A
#
# COMPACT_ATOMS: atom_id res chain seq x y z
N MET A 1 -3.98 3.16 7.35
CA MET A 1 -2.85 2.97 6.41
C MET A 1 -3.33 2.13 5.22
N THR A 2 -2.58 2.15 4.12
CA THR A 2 -2.99 2.04 2.70
C THR A 2 -3.77 0.80 2.23
N SER A 3 -3.99 -0.23 3.05
CA SER A 3 -4.57 -1.54 2.64
C SER A 3 -3.77 -2.30 1.57
N ILE A 4 -2.51 -1.92 1.32
CA ILE A 4 -1.60 -2.63 0.40
C ILE A 4 -0.99 -3.83 1.15
N THR A 5 -0.83 -4.97 0.47
CA THR A 5 -0.26 -6.17 1.09
C THR A 5 1.21 -5.95 1.45
N GLN A 6 1.71 -6.67 2.46
CA GLN A 6 3.12 -6.56 2.87
C GLN A 6 4.07 -6.94 1.73
N THR A 7 3.73 -7.95 0.94
CA THR A 7 4.53 -8.40 -0.21
C THR A 7 4.67 -7.28 -1.25
N ASP A 8 3.58 -6.59 -1.57
CA ASP A 8 3.59 -5.48 -2.53
C ASP A 8 4.35 -4.26 -2.00
N ILE A 9 4.26 -3.99 -0.69
CA ILE A 9 5.06 -2.95 -0.04
C ILE A 9 6.54 -3.27 -0.16
N ILE A 10 6.95 -4.52 0.12
CA ILE A 10 8.34 -4.94 0.02
C ILE A 10 8.84 -4.82 -1.42
N SER A 11 8.11 -5.35 -2.41
CA SER A 11 8.53 -5.30 -3.81
C SER A 11 8.64 -3.86 -4.32
N THR A 12 7.70 -2.99 -3.94
CA THR A 12 7.73 -1.57 -4.29
C THR A 12 8.95 -0.88 -3.66
N LEU A 13 9.19 -1.07 -2.36
CA LEU A 13 10.35 -0.46 -1.70
C LEU A 13 11.69 -1.03 -2.20
N GLN A 14 11.74 -2.29 -2.63
CA GLN A 14 12.91 -2.88 -3.30
C GLN A 14 13.19 -2.16 -4.62
N SER A 15 12.16 -1.92 -5.45
CA SER A 15 12.31 -1.18 -6.71
C SER A 15 12.79 0.27 -6.52
N LEU A 16 12.51 0.86 -5.35
CA LEU A 16 12.91 2.20 -4.95
C LEU A 16 14.24 2.25 -4.17
N ASN A 17 14.90 1.11 -3.94
CA ASN A 17 16.09 0.99 -3.09
C ASN A 17 15.89 1.53 -1.65
N MET A 18 14.67 1.42 -1.10
CA MET A 18 14.27 1.94 0.21
C MET A 18 14.08 0.85 1.28
N VAL A 19 14.52 -0.38 1.03
CA VAL A 19 14.41 -1.50 1.96
C VAL A 19 15.69 -2.33 1.96
N LYS A 20 16.07 -2.81 3.14
CA LYS A 20 17.23 -3.69 3.34
C LYS A 20 16.79 -4.97 4.00
N TYR A 21 17.53 -6.04 3.74
CA TYR A 21 17.32 -7.32 4.40
C TYR A 21 18.31 -7.48 5.55
N TRP A 22 17.80 -7.75 6.76
CA TRP A 22 18.61 -7.90 7.96
C TRP A 22 18.04 -9.00 8.86
N LYS A 23 18.88 -10.00 9.21
CA LYS A 23 18.52 -11.12 10.10
C LYS A 23 17.16 -11.77 9.78
N GLY A 24 16.87 -12.02 8.52
CA GLY A 24 15.62 -12.65 8.12
C GLY A 24 14.45 -11.68 7.86
N GLN A 25 14.63 -10.38 8.09
CA GLN A 25 13.56 -9.37 8.04
C GLN A 25 13.83 -8.27 7.03
N HIS A 26 12.76 -7.71 6.46
CA HIS A 26 12.81 -6.51 5.64
C HIS A 26 12.72 -5.27 6.54
N VAL A 27 13.72 -4.41 6.47
CA VAL A 27 13.83 -3.16 7.23
C VAL A 27 13.76 -1.99 6.27
N ILE A 28 12.81 -1.08 6.49
CA ILE A 28 12.71 0.16 5.72
C ILE A 28 13.96 0.99 5.99
N CYS A 29 14.70 1.34 4.95
CA CYS A 29 15.92 2.13 5.03
C CYS A 29 15.82 3.26 4.02
N VAL A 30 15.39 4.43 4.48
CA VAL A 30 15.10 5.58 3.63
C VAL A 30 15.62 6.85 4.28
N THR A 31 16.01 7.83 3.47
CA THR A 31 16.32 9.19 3.93
C THR A 31 15.28 10.17 3.39
N PRO A 32 14.94 11.26 4.11
CA PRO A 32 13.98 12.24 3.62
C PRO A 32 14.35 12.82 2.25
N LYS A 33 15.65 13.05 2.00
CA LYS A 33 16.17 13.53 0.71
C LYS A 33 15.85 12.58 -0.45
N LEU A 34 16.04 11.28 -0.23
CA LEU A 34 15.73 10.26 -1.24
C LEU A 34 14.23 10.23 -1.56
N VAL A 35 13.36 10.33 -0.54
CA VAL A 35 11.90 10.39 -0.75
C VAL A 35 11.52 11.59 -1.61
N GLU A 36 12.03 12.78 -1.27
CA GLU A 36 11.75 13.99 -2.04
C GLU A 36 12.21 13.89 -3.50
N GLU A 37 13.37 13.29 -3.74
CA GLU A 37 13.90 13.09 -5.09
C GLU A 37 12.96 12.22 -5.93
N HIS A 38 12.49 11.10 -5.37
CA HIS A 38 11.50 10.26 -6.04
C HIS A 38 10.17 10.98 -6.28
N LEU A 39 9.68 11.76 -5.32
CA LEU A 39 8.44 12.54 -5.46
C LEU A 39 8.55 13.65 -6.52
N LYS A 40 9.74 14.25 -6.70
CA LYS A 40 10.01 15.28 -7.72
C LYS A 40 10.14 14.70 -9.14
N SER A 41 10.21 13.37 -9.28
CA SER A 41 10.24 12.69 -10.58
C SER A 41 9.04 13.06 -11.45
N ALA A 42 9.25 13.16 -12.76
CA ALA A 42 8.22 13.55 -13.73
C ALA A 42 6.99 12.63 -13.71
N GLN A 43 7.16 11.38 -13.25
CA GLN A 43 6.08 10.40 -13.12
C GLN A 43 4.97 10.85 -12.15
N TYR A 44 5.30 11.63 -11.12
CA TYR A 44 4.37 12.04 -10.06
C TYR A 44 3.95 13.52 -10.15
N LYS A 45 4.38 14.24 -11.20
CA LYS A 45 4.05 15.67 -11.37
C LYS A 45 2.62 15.93 -11.83
N LYS A 46 1.93 14.92 -12.38
CA LYS A 46 0.54 15.08 -12.82
C LYS A 46 -0.36 15.25 -11.60
N PRO A 47 -1.21 16.28 -11.55
CA PRO A 47 -2.15 16.45 -10.44
C PRO A 47 -3.12 15.26 -10.41
N PRO A 48 -3.15 14.47 -9.32
CA PRO A 48 -4.05 13.34 -9.21
C PRO A 48 -5.47 13.82 -8.91
N ILE A 49 -6.47 13.15 -9.50
CA ILE A 49 -7.84 13.23 -8.99
C ILE A 49 -7.87 12.39 -7.72
N THR A 50 -8.08 13.04 -6.57
CA THR A 50 -8.05 12.38 -5.27
C THR A 50 -9.40 11.77 -4.91
N VAL A 51 -9.38 10.66 -4.18
CA VAL A 51 -10.60 10.06 -3.62
C VAL A 51 -10.84 10.68 -2.25
N ASP A 52 -11.92 11.46 -2.13
CA ASP A 52 -12.39 11.94 -0.84
C ASP A 52 -13.21 10.84 -0.13
N SER A 53 -12.71 10.35 1.00
CA SER A 53 -13.39 9.35 1.82
C SER A 53 -14.73 9.82 2.37
N ILE A 54 -14.94 11.13 2.55
CA ILE A 54 -16.20 11.70 3.07
C ILE A 54 -17.32 11.52 2.03
N CYS A 55 -16.97 11.54 0.75
CA CYS A 55 -17.94 11.35 -0.35
C CYS A 55 -18.24 9.88 -0.64
N LEU A 56 -17.51 8.92 -0.05
CA LEU A 56 -17.66 7.49 -0.33
C LEU A 56 -18.82 6.88 0.48
N ARG A 57 -19.97 6.67 -0.16
CA ARG A 57 -21.11 5.94 0.41
C ARG A 57 -21.05 4.46 0.03
N TRP A 58 -20.35 3.66 0.83
CA TRP A 58 -20.20 2.22 0.60
C TRP A 58 -20.11 1.43 1.90
N ALA A 59 -20.61 0.19 1.89
CA ALA A 59 -20.45 -0.78 2.97
C ALA A 59 -20.16 -2.17 2.39
N PRO A 60 -19.38 -3.02 3.09
CA PRO A 60 -19.08 -4.37 2.62
C PRO A 60 -20.35 -5.23 2.50
N PRO A 61 -20.49 -6.05 1.44
CA PRO A 61 -21.62 -6.96 1.30
C PRO A 61 -21.71 -7.94 2.48
N LYS A 62 -22.93 -8.23 2.95
CA LYS A 62 -23.15 -9.25 3.97
C LYS A 62 -22.86 -10.63 3.36
N HIS A 63 -21.85 -11.33 3.89
CA HIS A 63 -21.65 -12.74 3.57
C HIS A 63 -22.89 -13.54 3.95
N LYS A 64 -23.59 -14.15 2.97
CA LYS A 64 -24.54 -15.22 3.27
C LYS A 64 -23.71 -16.38 3.79
N GLN A 65 -23.67 -16.58 5.10
CA GLN A 65 -23.16 -17.83 5.66
C GLN A 65 -24.01 -18.95 5.07
N ALA A 66 -23.44 -19.74 4.16
CA ALA A 66 -24.06 -20.98 3.73
C ALA A 66 -24.22 -21.82 4.99
N LYS A 67 -25.46 -22.01 5.44
CA LYS A 67 -25.76 -22.87 6.59
C LYS A 67 -25.25 -24.27 6.24
N VAL A 68 -24.10 -24.65 6.79
CA VAL A 68 -23.65 -26.04 6.78
C VAL A 68 -24.66 -26.80 7.64
N ALA A 69 -25.60 -27.49 6.99
CA ALA A 69 -26.51 -28.40 7.64
C ALA A 69 -25.67 -29.52 8.27
N LYS A 70 -25.59 -29.54 9.61
CA LYS A 70 -25.02 -30.68 10.34
C LYS A 70 -25.99 -31.85 10.19
N LYS A 71 -25.47 -32.96 9.67
CA LYS A 71 -26.11 -34.27 9.58
C LYS A 71 -26.12 -34.93 10.95
#